data_AF-A0A558CTR9-F1
#
_entry.id   AF-A0A558CTR9-F1
#
_cell.length_a   1.000
_cell.length_b   1.000
_cell.length_c   1.000
_cell.angle_alpha   90.00
_cell.angle_beta   90.00
_cell.angle_gamma   90.00
#
_symmetry.space_group_name_H-M   'P 1'
#
loop_
_entity.id
_entity.type
_entity.pdbx_description
1 polymer ?
#
loop_
_entity_poly.entity_id
_entity_poly.type
_entity_poly.pdbx_seq_one_letter_code
_entity_poly.pdbx_strand_id
1 'polypeptide(L)' 'ERTFLLGENESTYIPLGHTHRLANPGKVPLEIIEVQSGSYLGEDDIVRFEDTYGRVAG' A
#
# COMPACT_ATOMS: atom_id res chain seq x y z
N GLU A 1 10.47 -11.40 -6.18
CA GLU A 1 9.14 -11.05 -5.65
C GLU A 1 8.81 -11.94 -4.47
N ARG A 2 8.19 -11.38 -3.42
CA ARG A 2 7.67 -12.14 -2.29
C ARG A 2 6.20 -11.77 -2.12
N THR A 3 5.33 -12.78 -2.20
CA THR A 3 3.89 -12.65 -1.98
C THR A 3 3.52 -13.48 -0.77
N PHE A 4 2.71 -12.92 0.12
CA PHE A 4 2.18 -13.61 1.29
C PHE A 4 0.81 -13.05 1.64
N LEU A 5 0.04 -13.82 2.40
CA LEU A 5 -1.26 -13.42 2.92
C LEU A 5 -1.07 -12.82 4.31
N LEU A 6 -1.87 -11.80 4.62
CA LEU A 6 -2.02 -11.26 5.96
C LEU A 6 -3.46 -11.53 6.42
N GLY A 7 -3.59 -12.06 7.64
CA GLY A 7 -4.84 -12.24 8.34
C GLY A 7 -5.28 -10.99 9.12
N GLU A 8 -6.44 -11.10 9.75
CA GLU A 8 -6.94 -10.07 10.66
C GLU A 8 -5.94 -9.84 11.81
N ASN A 9 -5.71 -8.57 12.17
CA ASN A 9 -4.73 -8.14 13.18
C ASN A 9 -3.25 -8.47 12.86
N GLU A 10 -2.95 -9.01 11.67
CA GLU A 10 -1.57 -9.12 11.21
C GLU A 10 -1.11 -7.84 10.51
N SER A 11 0.19 -7.57 10.58
CA SER A 11 0.79 -6.40 9.95
C SER A 11 2.11 -6.77 9.29
N THR A 12 2.54 -5.92 8.36
CA THR A 12 3.85 -6.02 7.76
C THR A 12 4.46 -4.64 7.59
N TYR A 13 5.78 -4.57 7.63
CA TYR A 13 6.51 -3.35 7.36
C TYR A 13 6.90 -3.30 5.89
N ILE A 14 6.61 -2.18 5.24
CA ILE A 14 7.02 -1.90 3.87
C ILE A 14 8.23 -0.96 3.96
N PRO A 15 9.45 -1.43 3.61
CA PRO A 15 10.62 -0.57 3.66
C PRO A 15 10.60 0.49 2.57
N LEU A 16 11.32 1.59 2.81
CA LEU A 16 11.48 2.68 1.85
C LEU A 16 11.95 2.14 0.48
N GLY A 17 11.39 2.70 -0.59
CA GLY A 17 11.72 2.34 -1.98
C GLY A 17 11.24 0.96 -2.43
N HIS A 18 10.57 0.18 -1.57
CA HIS A 18 10.02 -1.11 -1.98
C HIS A 18 8.71 -0.94 -2.73
N THR A 19 8.72 -1.36 -4.00
CA THR A 19 7.50 -1.53 -4.78
C THR A 19 6.66 -2.64 -4.15
N HIS A 20 5.39 -2.34 -3.88
CA HIS A 20 4.46 -3.26 -3.28
C HIS A 20 3.06 -3.06 -3.87
N ARG A 21 2.22 -4.08 -3.72
CA ARG A 21 0.82 -4.04 -4.12
C ARG A 21 -0.01 -4.79 -3.10
N LEU A 22 -1.14 -4.20 -2.69
CA LEU A 22 -2.12 -4.83 -1.84
C LEU A 22 -3.27 -5.35 -2.71
N ALA A 23 -3.74 -6.56 -2.41
CA ALA A 23 -4.91 -7.15 -3.04
C ALA A 23 -5.78 -7.82 -1.96
N ASN A 24 -7.09 -7.62 -2.05
CA ASN A 24 -8.06 -8.34 -1.22
C ASN A 24 -8.62 -9.52 -2.03
N PRO A 25 -8.16 -10.77 -1.81
CA PRO A 25 -8.72 -11.94 -2.48
C PRO A 25 -10.06 -12.41 -1.87
N GLY A 26 -10.47 -11.82 -0.75
CA GLY A 26 -11.72 -12.13 -0.06
C GLY A 26 -12.94 -11.60 -0.80
N LYS A 27 -14.11 -12.12 -0.40
CA LYS A 27 -15.42 -11.67 -0.93
C LYS A 27 -16.07 -10.57 -0.10
N VAL A 28 -15.46 -10.22 1.03
CA VAL A 28 -15.94 -9.21 1.98
C VAL A 28 -15.07 -7.97 1.85
N PRO A 29 -15.63 -6.75 1.96
CA PRO A 29 -14.85 -5.53 2.05
C PRO A 29 -13.78 -5.63 3.15
N LEU A 30 -12.57 -5.19 2.84
CA LEU A 30 -11.44 -5.16 3.76
C LEU A 30 -11.19 -3.71 4.17
N GLU A 31 -11.08 -3.48 5.48
CA GLU A 31 -10.60 -2.21 6.03
C GLU A 31 -9.12 -2.36 6.35
N ILE A 32 -8.32 -1.39 5.93
CA ILE A 32 -6.88 -1.36 6.18
C ILE A 32 -6.48 -0.04 6.84
N ILE A 33 -5.46 -0.11 7.67
CA ILE A 33 -4.80 1.07 8.24
C ILE A 33 -3.38 1.10 7.69
N GLU A 34 -3.08 2.14 6.91
CA GLU A 34 -1.72 2.44 6.47
C GLU A 34 -1.13 3.52 7.37
N VAL A 35 0.06 3.28 7.93
CA VAL A 35 0.78 4.24 8.74
C VAL A 35 2.09 4.56 8.06
N GLN A 36 2.21 5.79 7.56
CA GLN A 36 3.46 6.28 6.98
C GLN A 36 4.33 6.91 8.08
N SER A 37 5.60 6.53 8.12
CA SER A 37 6.55 6.97 9.14
C SER A 37 7.78 7.56 8.46
N GLY A 38 8.04 8.85 8.67
CA GLY A 38 9.16 9.55 8.04
C GLY A 38 9.18 11.02 8.39
N SER A 39 10.26 11.71 8.01
CA SER A 39 10.39 13.17 8.19
C SER A 39 9.65 13.98 7.13
N TYR A 40 9.32 13.36 5.99
CA TYR A 40 8.59 13.95 4.88
C TYR A 40 7.62 12.91 4.34
N LEU A 41 6.36 13.29 4.14
CA LEU A 41 5.25 12.41 3.75
C LEU A 41 4.40 13.08 2.66
N GLY A 42 5.05 13.81 1.76
CA GLY A 42 4.38 14.51 0.66
C GLY A 42 3.86 13.52 -0.40
N GLU A 43 2.83 13.92 -1.13
CA GLU A 43 2.29 13.13 -2.25
C GLU A 43 3.30 12.87 -3.37
N ASP A 44 4.30 13.75 -3.49
CA ASP A 44 5.43 13.66 -4.42
C ASP A 44 6.46 12.60 -4.01
N ASP A 45 6.45 12.15 -2.75
CA ASP A 45 7.27 11.03 -2.27
C ASP A 45 6.65 9.66 -2.63
N ILE A 46 5.44 9.65 -3.19
CA ILE A 46 4.73 8.42 -3.56
C ILE A 46 4.79 8.22 -5.08
N VAL A 47 5.62 7.26 -5.49
CA VAL A 47 5.69 6.82 -6.90
C VAL A 47 4.60 5.78 -7.18
N ARG A 48 3.65 6.11 -8.05
CA ARG A 48 2.54 5.23 -8.46
C ARG A 48 2.87 4.59 -9.81
N PHE A 49 3.05 3.26 -9.81
CA PHE A 49 3.42 2.51 -11.03
C PHE A 49 2.21 2.14 -11.90
N GLU A 50 1.09 1.81 -11.26
CA GLU A 50 -0.19 1.52 -11.93
C GLU A 50 -1.30 2.29 -11.23
N ASP A 51 -1.87 3.28 -11.90
CA ASP A 51 -3.07 3.96 -11.42
C ASP A 51 -4.30 3.47 -12.16
N THR A 52 -4.85 2.34 -11.71
CA THR A 52 -6.12 1.81 -12.23
C THR A 52 -7.33 2.57 -11.70
N TYR A 53 -7.13 3.54 -10.80
CA TYR A 53 -8.20 4.26 -10.11
C TYR A 53 -8.38 5.71 -10.60
N GLY A 54 -7.59 6.16 -11.58
CA GLY A 54 -7.78 7.45 -12.27
C GLY A 54 -7.57 8.66 -11.37
N ARG A 55 -6.68 8.55 -10.37
CA ARG A 55 -6.33 9.65 -9.48
C ARG A 55 -5.31 10.52 -10.21
N VAL A 56 -5.79 11.62 -10.80
CA VAL A 56 -4.97 12.60 -11.51
C VAL A 56 -3.70 12.93 -10.71
N ALA A 57 -2.55 12.80 -11.37
CA ALA A 57 -1.28 13.27 -10.83
C ALA A 57 -1.42 14.77 -10.52
N GLY A 58 -1.22 15.13 -9.26
CA GLY A 58 -1.13 16.52 -8.82
C GLY A 58 0.10 17.21 -9.41
#